data_AF-A0A968F8R5-F1
#
_entry.id   AF-A0A968F8R5-F1
#
_cell.length_a   1.000
_cell.length_b   1.000
_cell.length_c   1.000
_cell.angle_alpha   90.00
_cell.angle_beta   90.00
_cell.angle_gamma   90.00
#
_symmetry.space_group_name_H-M   'P 1'
#
loop_
_entity.id
_entity.type
_entity.pdbx_description
1 polymer ?
#
loop_
_entity_poly.entity_id
_entity_poly.type
_entity_poly.pdbx_seq_one_letter_code
_entity_poly.pdbx_strand_id
1 'polypeptide(L)'
;MAQIFQELIRYPSAVAGMIILAIMVTGSLYAVIRYPYAEIGAKWYQDASDNSKYVPRTAYPKWINTFRNEDLPETIILHTQDMPETTSVKILDNGNPDYTFTLEFDYPYQGFPTEGMLYFETEYKGKQPFATFTWFTPDGREFRLKNAAIDSSMRYYIDENLDQRQLTDHQIQYKYQPNDLDAAPVLYGLFADPDKDYPVAVPGTYTLEIKVLA
;
A
#
# COMPACT_ATOMS: atom_id res chain seq x y z
N MET A 1 -42.66 -25.26 -36.98
CA MET A 1 -41.93 -24.23 -36.19
C MET A 1 -42.84 -23.50 -35.21
N ALA A 2 -43.91 -22.82 -35.65
CA ALA A 2 -44.78 -22.06 -34.73
C ALA A 2 -45.48 -22.90 -33.64
N GLN A 3 -45.90 -24.13 -33.95
CA GLN A 3 -46.56 -25.02 -32.98
C GLN A 3 -45.64 -25.52 -31.85
N ILE A 4 -44.36 -25.75 -32.16
CA ILE A 4 -43.34 -26.18 -31.18
C ILE A 4 -43.07 -25.06 -30.17
N PHE A 5 -43.04 -23.81 -30.64
CA PHE A 5 -42.84 -22.62 -29.79
C PHE A 5 -44.02 -22.39 -28.83
N GLN A 6 -45.25 -22.62 -29.31
CA GLN A 6 -46.46 -22.54 -28.48
C GLN A 6 -46.53 -23.64 -27.41
N GLU A 7 -46.06 -24.86 -27.70
CA GLU A 7 -45.98 -25.94 -26.71
C GLU A 7 -44.88 -25.69 -25.67
N LEU A 8 -43.73 -25.13 -26.07
CA LEU A 8 -42.63 -24.80 -25.15
C LEU A 8 -43.01 -23.75 -24.10
N ILE A 9 -43.82 -22.75 -24.48
CA ILE A 9 -44.29 -21.69 -23.57
C ILE A 9 -45.34 -22.23 -22.57
N ARG A 10 -45.96 -23.37 -22.86
CA ARG A 10 -47.01 -23.97 -22.04
C ARG A 10 -46.47 -24.67 -20.78
N TYR A 11 -45.18 -24.98 -20.75
CA TYR A 11 -44.51 -25.62 -19.61
C TYR A 11 -43.67 -24.58 -18.82
N PRO A 12 -44.03 -24.26 -17.56
CA PRO A 12 -43.35 -23.24 -16.77
C PRO A 12 -41.85 -23.49 -16.57
N SER A 13 -41.45 -24.76 -16.45
CA SER A 13 -40.05 -25.17 -16.31
C SER A 13 -39.24 -24.95 -17.59
N ALA A 14 -39.83 -25.13 -18.77
CA ALA A 14 -39.18 -24.89 -20.05
C ALA A 14 -38.94 -23.39 -20.28
N VAL A 15 -39.87 -22.54 -19.84
CA VAL A 15 -39.72 -21.08 -19.85
C VAL A 15 -38.59 -20.64 -18.92
N ALA A 16 -38.53 -21.16 -17.70
CA ALA A 16 -37.43 -20.87 -16.77
C ALA A 16 -36.07 -21.28 -17.34
N GLY A 17 -35.98 -22.47 -17.94
CA GLY A 17 -34.75 -22.93 -18.61
C GLY A 17 -34.32 -22.03 -19.78
N MET A 18 -35.27 -21.58 -20.61
CA MET A 18 -34.98 -20.64 -21.70
C MET A 18 -34.49 -19.29 -21.20
N ILE A 19 -35.05 -18.78 -20.09
CA ILE A 19 -34.59 -17.52 -19.49
C ILE A 19 -33.15 -17.64 -19.01
N ILE A 20 -32.81 -18.74 -18.31
CA ILE A 20 -31.45 -18.99 -17.83
C ILE A 20 -30.48 -19.12 -19.01
N LEU A 21 -30.86 -19.87 -20.05
CA LEU A 21 -30.05 -20.00 -21.27
C LEU A 21 -29.87 -18.65 -21.96
N ALA A 22 -30.92 -17.84 -22.08
CA ALA A 22 -30.84 -16.50 -22.65
C ALA A 22 -29.87 -15.62 -21.84
N ILE A 23 -29.95 -15.62 -20.51
CA ILE A 23 -29.03 -14.88 -19.65
C ILE A 23 -27.58 -15.33 -19.86
N MET A 24 -27.32 -16.64 -19.91
CA MET A 24 -25.97 -17.15 -20.14
C MET A 24 -25.43 -16.81 -21.53
N VAL A 25 -26.25 -16.97 -22.57
CA VAL A 25 -25.86 -16.68 -23.96
C VAL A 25 -25.60 -15.18 -24.13
N THR A 26 -26.51 -14.34 -23.63
CA THR A 26 -26.34 -12.88 -23.68
C THR A 26 -25.12 -12.45 -22.87
N GLY A 27 -24.91 -12.99 -21.67
CA GLY A 27 -23.73 -12.71 -20.85
C GLY A 27 -22.41 -13.12 -21.54
N SER A 28 -22.39 -14.29 -22.18
CA SER A 28 -21.24 -14.78 -22.94
C SER A 28 -20.93 -13.88 -24.15
N LEU A 29 -21.94 -13.54 -24.96
CA LEU A 29 -21.77 -12.60 -26.08
C LEU A 29 -21.30 -11.24 -25.59
N TYR A 30 -21.90 -10.73 -24.51
CA TYR A 30 -21.55 -9.46 -23.92
C TYR A 30 -20.09 -9.44 -23.44
N ALA A 31 -19.63 -10.50 -22.78
CA ALA A 31 -18.25 -10.60 -22.32
C ALA A 31 -17.26 -10.51 -23.51
N VAL A 32 -17.51 -11.22 -24.61
CA VAL A 32 -16.62 -11.19 -25.80
C VAL A 32 -16.64 -9.84 -26.51
N ILE A 33 -17.80 -9.21 -26.65
CA ILE A 33 -17.92 -7.89 -27.32
C ILE A 33 -17.30 -6.78 -26.47
N ARG A 34 -17.51 -6.83 -25.14
CA ARG A 34 -17.08 -5.77 -24.23
C ARG A 34 -15.60 -5.89 -23.85
N TYR A 35 -15.07 -7.11 -23.77
CA TYR A 35 -13.71 -7.39 -23.33
C TYR A 35 -12.92 -8.12 -24.42
N PRO A 36 -12.31 -7.39 -25.38
CA PRO A 36 -11.48 -8.00 -26.42
C PRO A 36 -10.21 -8.61 -25.83
N TYR A 37 -9.99 -9.91 -26.06
CA TYR A 37 -8.90 -10.71 -25.49
C TYR A 37 -7.50 -10.07 -25.63
N ALA A 38 -7.23 -9.40 -26.75
CA ALA A 38 -5.94 -8.78 -27.02
C ALA A 38 -5.64 -7.60 -26.07
N GLU A 39 -6.65 -6.79 -25.76
CA GLU A 39 -6.51 -5.67 -24.83
C GLU A 39 -6.43 -6.14 -23.38
N ILE A 40 -7.17 -7.20 -23.02
CA ILE A 40 -7.11 -7.80 -21.68
C ILE A 40 -5.71 -8.35 -21.42
N GLY A 41 -5.10 -9.05 -22.38
CA GLY A 41 -3.75 -9.59 -22.21
C GLY A 41 -2.74 -8.46 -21.95
N ALA A 42 -2.77 -7.39 -22.74
CA ALA A 42 -1.88 -6.25 -22.56
C ALA A 42 -2.11 -5.54 -21.21
N LYS A 43 -3.37 -5.25 -20.86
CA LYS A 43 -3.74 -4.60 -19.60
C LYS A 43 -3.42 -5.48 -18.39
N TRP A 44 -3.67 -6.78 -18.45
CA TRP A 44 -3.34 -7.72 -17.37
C TRP A 44 -1.85 -7.69 -17.04
N TYR A 45 -0.97 -7.68 -18.05
CA TYR A 45 0.47 -7.60 -17.81
C TYR A 45 0.93 -6.21 -17.36
N GLN A 46 0.36 -5.14 -17.90
CA GLN A 46 0.70 -3.76 -17.51
C GLN A 46 0.20 -3.43 -16.10
N ASP A 47 -1.07 -3.68 -15.82
CA ASP A 47 -1.69 -3.44 -14.51
C ASP A 47 -1.08 -4.36 -13.44
N ALA A 48 -0.77 -5.62 -13.77
CA ALA A 48 -0.06 -6.49 -12.84
C ALA A 48 1.38 -6.02 -12.60
N SER A 49 2.07 -5.49 -13.60
CA SER A 49 3.43 -4.95 -13.44
C SER A 49 3.46 -3.70 -12.56
N ASP A 50 2.52 -2.77 -12.76
CA ASP A 50 2.53 -1.50 -12.02
C ASP A 50 1.89 -1.63 -10.62
N ASN A 51 0.76 -2.33 -10.47
CA ASN A 51 0.18 -2.55 -9.13
C ASN A 51 0.99 -3.53 -8.28
N SER A 52 1.67 -4.53 -8.87
CA SER A 52 2.52 -5.47 -8.09
C SER A 52 3.73 -4.78 -7.48
N LYS A 53 4.08 -3.55 -7.88
CA LYS A 53 5.16 -2.78 -7.24
C LYS A 53 4.74 -2.29 -5.86
N TYR A 54 3.48 -1.88 -5.70
CA TYR A 54 3.02 -1.19 -4.48
C TYR A 54 2.19 -2.06 -3.54
N VAL A 55 1.57 -3.14 -4.06
CA VAL A 55 0.76 -4.06 -3.26
C VAL A 55 1.45 -5.42 -3.17
N PRO A 56 1.73 -5.93 -1.95
CA PRO A 56 2.30 -7.26 -1.78
C PRO A 56 1.41 -8.34 -2.37
N ARG A 57 2.01 -9.35 -3.03
CA ARG A 57 1.25 -10.44 -3.68
C ARG A 57 0.41 -11.27 -2.71
N THR A 58 0.78 -11.28 -1.44
CA THR A 58 0.10 -12.03 -0.37
C THR A 58 -0.79 -11.14 0.49
N ALA A 59 -1.03 -9.88 0.11
CA ALA A 59 -1.93 -8.99 0.82
C ALA A 59 -3.38 -9.50 0.75
N TYR A 60 -4.07 -9.42 1.89
CA TYR A 60 -5.48 -9.73 1.95
C TYR A 60 -6.30 -8.72 1.13
N PRO A 61 -7.36 -9.16 0.44
CA PRO A 61 -8.21 -8.23 -0.30
C PRO A 61 -9.01 -7.33 0.65
N LYS A 62 -9.16 -6.05 0.29
CA LYS A 62 -9.83 -5.01 1.08
C LYS A 62 -11.23 -5.39 1.61
N TRP A 63 -12.01 -6.15 0.84
CA TRP A 63 -13.38 -6.54 1.25
C TRP A 63 -13.41 -7.41 2.51
N ILE A 64 -12.28 -8.00 2.94
CA ILE A 64 -12.21 -8.74 4.20
C ILE A 64 -12.59 -7.84 5.39
N ASN A 65 -12.26 -6.54 5.36
CA ASN A 65 -12.64 -5.61 6.43
C ASN A 65 -14.16 -5.48 6.59
N THR A 66 -14.96 -5.66 5.53
CA THR A 66 -16.44 -5.65 5.61
C THR A 66 -17.00 -6.77 6.51
N PHE A 67 -16.23 -7.82 6.78
CA PHE A 67 -16.64 -8.96 7.61
C PHE A 67 -15.97 -8.97 8.99
N ARG A 68 -15.17 -7.95 9.31
CA ARG A 68 -14.42 -7.86 10.57
C ARG A 68 -15.02 -6.77 11.45
N ASN A 69 -14.91 -6.98 12.77
CA ASN A 69 -15.19 -5.91 13.74
C ASN A 69 -14.00 -4.95 13.87
N GLU A 70 -12.80 -5.45 13.58
CA GLU A 70 -11.54 -4.71 13.61
C GLU A 70 -10.90 -4.76 12.23
N ASP A 71 -10.83 -3.59 11.59
CA ASP A 71 -10.28 -3.43 10.26
C ASP A 71 -8.76 -3.72 10.25
N LEU A 72 -8.34 -4.52 9.29
CA LEU A 72 -6.93 -4.71 8.99
C LEU A 72 -6.39 -3.48 8.27
N PRO A 73 -5.12 -3.11 8.51
CA PRO A 73 -4.46 -2.03 7.79
C PRO A 73 -4.52 -2.24 6.28
N GLU A 74 -5.10 -1.27 5.59
CA GLU A 74 -5.09 -1.25 4.13
C GLU A 74 -3.73 -0.78 3.59
N THR A 75 -3.45 -1.09 2.32
CA THR A 75 -2.27 -0.54 1.64
C THR A 75 -2.46 0.95 1.40
N ILE A 76 -1.61 1.76 2.01
CA ILE A 76 -1.57 3.22 1.82
C ILE A 76 -0.46 3.53 0.82
N ILE A 77 -0.81 4.23 -0.26
CA ILE A 77 0.13 4.64 -1.31
C ILE A 77 0.09 6.16 -1.40
N LEU A 78 1.25 6.81 -1.24
CA LEU A 78 1.41 8.25 -1.34
C LEU A 78 2.42 8.57 -2.45
N HIS A 79 2.04 9.45 -3.36
CA HIS A 79 2.90 9.92 -4.45
C HIS A 79 3.09 11.44 -4.32
N THR A 80 4.34 11.88 -4.12
CA THR A 80 4.68 13.31 -4.02
C THR A 80 4.36 14.08 -5.31
N GLN A 81 4.36 13.40 -6.46
CA GLN A 81 3.97 13.98 -7.76
C GLN A 81 2.50 14.39 -7.80
N ASP A 82 1.63 13.69 -7.07
CA ASP A 82 0.19 13.98 -6.99
C ASP A 82 -0.15 14.96 -5.85
N MET A 83 0.82 15.24 -4.96
CA MET A 83 0.64 16.01 -3.73
C MET A 83 1.69 17.14 -3.62
N PRO A 84 1.68 18.14 -4.53
CA PRO A 84 2.72 19.16 -4.58
C PRO A 84 2.83 19.99 -3.28
N GLU A 85 1.75 20.13 -2.52
CA GLU A 85 1.69 20.81 -1.22
C GLU A 85 2.56 20.14 -0.15
N THR A 86 2.88 18.86 -0.29
CA THR A 86 3.75 18.13 0.63
C THR A 86 5.23 18.45 0.40
N THR A 87 5.55 19.12 -0.71
CA THR A 87 6.92 19.45 -1.10
C THR A 87 7.24 20.92 -0.83
N SER A 88 8.27 21.17 -0.03
CA SER A 88 8.83 22.49 0.22
C SER A 88 10.26 22.54 -0.32
N VAL A 89 10.62 23.64 -0.98
CA VAL A 89 11.97 23.87 -1.51
C VAL A 89 12.52 25.16 -0.91
N LYS A 90 13.70 25.07 -0.30
CA LYS A 90 14.45 26.22 0.20
C LYS A 90 15.80 26.29 -0.51
N ILE A 91 16.22 27.47 -0.94
CA ILE A 91 17.58 27.65 -1.48
C ILE A 91 18.48 28.05 -0.31
N LEU A 92 19.51 27.27 -0.06
CA LEU A 92 20.52 27.53 0.97
C LEU A 92 21.43 28.69 0.54
N ASP A 93 22.13 29.30 1.50
CA ASP A 93 23.03 30.43 1.26
C ASP A 93 24.18 30.11 0.27
N ASN A 94 24.50 28.82 0.11
CA ASN A 94 25.48 28.30 -0.85
C ASN A 94 24.92 28.11 -2.26
N GLY A 95 23.64 28.40 -2.49
CA GLY A 95 22.94 28.23 -3.76
C GLY A 95 22.36 26.84 -4.01
N ASN A 96 22.55 25.88 -3.10
CA ASN A 96 22.02 24.52 -3.26
C ASN A 96 20.55 24.45 -2.80
N PRO A 97 19.69 23.72 -3.52
CA PRO A 97 18.32 23.48 -3.08
C PRO A 97 18.28 22.42 -1.95
N ASP A 98 17.51 22.73 -0.93
CA ASP A 98 17.12 21.87 0.18
C ASP A 98 15.63 21.55 0.04
N TYR A 99 15.35 20.28 -0.27
CA TYR A 99 14.00 19.78 -0.46
C TYR A 99 13.50 19.15 0.83
N THR A 100 12.31 19.53 1.27
CA THR A 100 11.61 18.88 2.38
C THR A 100 10.30 18.30 1.87
N PHE A 101 10.12 17.00 2.01
CA PHE A 101 8.86 16.31 1.74
C PHE A 101 8.21 15.93 3.06
N THR A 102 6.95 16.29 3.26
CA THR A 102 6.18 15.97 4.47
C THR A 102 4.99 15.11 4.09
N LEU A 103 5.13 13.80 4.28
CA LEU A 103 4.10 12.82 3.93
C LEU A 103 3.26 12.50 5.16
N GLU A 104 2.01 12.95 5.16
CA GLU A 104 1.04 12.66 6.21
C GLU A 104 0.06 11.57 5.75
N PHE A 105 -0.23 10.61 6.62
CA PHE A 105 -1.28 9.63 6.38
C PHE A 105 -2.03 9.26 7.64
N ASP A 106 -3.34 9.07 7.48
CA ASP A 106 -4.20 8.59 8.55
C ASP A 106 -4.09 7.07 8.69
N TYR A 107 -3.95 6.61 9.92
CA TYR A 107 -3.83 5.21 10.28
C TYR A 107 -4.84 4.89 11.38
N PRO A 108 -6.12 4.65 11.04
CA PRO A 108 -7.19 4.40 12.02
C PRO A 108 -7.23 2.94 12.49
N TYR A 109 -6.10 2.22 12.44
CA TYR A 109 -6.04 0.79 12.69
C TYR A 109 -5.32 0.47 14.00
N GLN A 110 -5.74 -0.61 14.65
CA GLN A 110 -5.06 -1.17 15.82
C GLN A 110 -4.13 -2.34 15.45
N GLY A 111 -4.26 -2.86 14.21
CA GLY A 111 -3.35 -3.83 13.63
C GLY A 111 -2.07 -3.16 13.08
N PHE A 112 -1.14 -3.99 12.62
CA PHE A 112 0.17 -3.53 12.13
C PHE A 112 0.31 -3.68 10.62
N PRO A 113 1.07 -2.78 9.96
CA PRO A 113 1.38 -2.96 8.55
C PRO A 113 2.37 -4.11 8.38
N THR A 114 2.28 -4.82 7.27
CA THR A 114 3.19 -5.94 6.96
C THR A 114 4.50 -5.48 6.33
N GLU A 115 4.49 -4.33 5.66
CA GLU A 115 5.62 -3.80 4.91
C GLU A 115 5.56 -2.26 4.88
N GLY A 116 6.72 -1.62 4.80
CA GLY A 116 6.85 -0.17 4.62
C GLY A 116 8.06 0.13 3.76
N MET A 117 7.85 0.78 2.62
CA MET A 117 8.91 1.06 1.64
C MET A 117 8.74 2.44 1.00
N LEU A 118 9.86 3.10 0.73
CA LEU A 118 9.91 4.33 -0.06
C LEU A 118 10.53 4.03 -1.43
N TYR A 119 9.92 4.58 -2.47
CA TYR A 119 10.38 4.50 -3.84
C TYR A 119 10.89 5.87 -4.27
N PHE A 120 12.16 5.93 -4.65
CA PHE A 120 12.79 7.15 -5.15
C PHE A 120 12.93 7.10 -6.66
N GLU A 121 12.48 8.16 -7.31
CA GLU A 121 12.76 8.50 -8.71
C GLU A 121 13.39 9.88 -8.72
N THR A 122 14.70 9.94 -8.96
CA THR A 122 15.47 11.18 -8.75
C THR A 122 16.31 11.52 -9.98
N GLU A 123 16.31 12.80 -10.37
CA GLU A 123 17.18 13.32 -11.42
C GLU A 123 18.26 14.24 -10.83
N TYR A 124 19.53 13.94 -11.07
CA TYR A 124 20.66 14.80 -10.68
C TYR A 124 21.80 14.69 -11.70
N LYS A 125 22.55 15.79 -11.91
CA LYS A 125 23.61 15.87 -12.94
C LYS A 125 25.04 15.75 -12.41
N GLY A 126 25.23 15.80 -11.09
CA GLY A 126 26.55 15.90 -10.47
C GLY A 126 26.68 15.08 -9.20
N LYS A 127 26.36 15.70 -8.07
CA LYS A 127 26.44 15.05 -6.76
C LYS A 127 25.16 14.28 -6.46
N GLN A 128 25.32 13.09 -5.91
CA GLN A 128 24.21 12.29 -5.42
C GLN A 128 23.54 13.00 -4.22
N PRO A 129 22.22 13.23 -4.25
CA PRO A 129 21.52 13.84 -3.13
C PRO A 129 21.57 12.95 -1.89
N PHE A 130 21.52 13.58 -0.72
CA PHE A 130 21.52 12.87 0.56
C PHE A 130 20.24 13.14 1.33
N ALA A 131 19.53 12.08 1.70
CA ALA A 131 18.26 12.13 2.39
C ALA A 131 18.39 11.78 3.88
N THR A 132 17.69 12.55 4.70
CA THR A 132 17.46 12.32 6.12
C THR A 132 15.97 12.03 6.31
N PHE A 133 15.66 11.09 7.19
CA PHE A 133 14.31 10.56 7.38
C PHE A 133 13.90 10.67 8.84
N THR A 134 12.79 11.35 9.08
CA THR A 134 12.22 11.51 10.43
C THR A 134 10.77 11.07 10.40
N TRP A 135 10.44 10.08 11.24
CA TRP A 135 9.11 9.54 11.38
C TRP A 135 8.47 10.04 12.67
N PHE A 136 7.29 10.61 12.57
CA PHE A 136 6.50 11.13 13.69
C PHE A 136 5.24 10.32 13.86
N THR A 137 4.96 9.97 15.11
CA THR A 137 3.76 9.20 15.48
C THR A 137 2.66 10.10 16.04
N PRO A 138 1.39 9.64 16.04
CA PRO A 138 0.27 10.41 16.57
C PRO A 138 0.40 10.75 18.06
N ASP A 139 1.11 9.90 18.81
CA ASP A 139 1.40 10.08 20.24
C ASP A 139 2.66 10.93 20.51
N GLY A 140 3.27 11.51 19.47
CA GLY A 140 4.33 12.50 19.59
C GLY A 140 5.77 11.96 19.66
N ARG A 141 5.98 10.66 19.38
CA ARG A 141 7.33 10.08 19.29
C ARG A 141 7.99 10.46 17.97
N GLU A 142 9.30 10.61 18.01
CA GLU A 142 10.16 10.87 16.85
C GLU A 142 11.13 9.69 16.66
N PHE A 143 11.12 9.08 15.47
CA PHE A 143 12.09 8.06 15.08
C PHE A 143 12.95 8.56 13.93
N ARG A 144 14.26 8.45 14.08
CA ARG A 144 15.22 8.77 13.02
C ARG A 144 15.60 7.49 12.29
N LEU A 145 15.23 7.40 11.02
CA LEU A 145 15.66 6.27 10.19
C LEU A 145 17.07 6.53 9.65
N LYS A 146 17.77 5.48 9.22
CA LYS A 146 19.12 5.61 8.66
C LYS A 146 19.12 6.52 7.43
N ASN A 147 20.00 7.51 7.41
CA ASN A 147 20.16 8.38 6.26
C ASN A 147 20.67 7.60 5.03
N ALA A 148 20.33 8.07 3.83
CA ALA A 148 20.72 7.41 2.59
C ALA A 148 21.16 8.41 1.52
N ALA A 149 22.15 8.01 0.72
CA ALA A 149 22.41 8.66 -0.56
C ALA A 149 21.40 8.15 -1.58
N ILE A 150 20.65 9.05 -2.21
CA ILE A 150 19.53 8.70 -3.09
C ILE A 150 20.02 8.50 -4.52
N ASP A 151 19.93 7.27 -5.02
CA ASP A 151 20.22 6.96 -6.43
C ASP A 151 19.04 7.39 -7.32
N SER A 152 19.28 7.44 -8.63
CA SER A 152 18.31 7.69 -9.69
C SER A 152 17.03 6.85 -9.55
N SER A 153 17.18 5.57 -9.18
CA SER A 153 16.09 4.68 -8.79
C SER A 153 16.51 3.86 -7.58
N MET A 154 15.84 4.06 -6.44
CA MET A 154 16.17 3.40 -5.19
C MET A 154 14.93 2.94 -4.44
N ARG A 155 15.02 1.77 -3.81
CA ARG A 155 14.06 1.28 -2.81
C ARG A 155 14.67 1.40 -1.42
N TYR A 156 13.91 1.97 -0.50
CA TYR A 156 14.32 2.14 0.89
C TYR A 156 13.32 1.43 1.79
N TYR A 157 13.74 0.32 2.41
CA TYR A 157 12.94 -0.48 3.33
C TYR A 157 12.97 0.14 4.73
N ILE A 158 11.81 0.49 5.28
CA ILE A 158 11.72 1.23 6.54
C ILE A 158 12.20 0.38 7.73
N ASP A 159 11.84 -0.90 7.73
CA ASP A 159 12.16 -1.87 8.77
C ASP A 159 13.67 -2.16 8.90
N GLU A 160 14.38 -2.26 7.77
CA GLU A 160 15.84 -2.44 7.75
C GLU A 160 16.62 -1.19 8.21
N ASN A 161 15.98 -0.03 8.11
CA ASN A 161 16.57 1.27 8.39
C ASN A 161 16.11 1.90 9.72
N LEU A 162 15.27 1.21 10.49
CA LEU A 162 14.94 1.57 11.86
C LEU A 162 16.01 1.04 12.82
N ASP A 163 16.64 1.93 13.62
CA ASP A 163 17.55 1.49 14.69
C ASP A 163 16.73 0.97 15.88
N GLN A 164 16.86 -0.33 16.17
CA GLN A 164 16.21 -1.01 17.31
C GLN A 164 16.51 -0.36 18.66
N ARG A 165 17.61 0.39 18.80
CA ARG A 165 17.91 1.13 20.03
C ARG A 165 16.84 2.18 20.37
N GLN A 166 16.14 2.70 19.37
CA GLN A 166 15.04 3.65 19.56
C GLN A 166 13.77 2.99 20.09
N LEU A 167 13.72 1.65 20.16
CA LEU A 167 12.58 0.87 20.64
C LEU A 167 12.82 0.30 22.05
N THR A 168 13.87 0.75 22.74
CA THR A 168 14.28 0.18 24.04
C THR A 168 13.31 0.49 25.18
N ASP A 169 12.54 1.57 25.06
CA ASP A 169 11.55 1.98 26.05
C ASP A 169 10.22 1.23 25.92
N HIS A 170 10.06 0.41 24.88
CA HIS A 170 8.83 -0.33 24.63
C HIS A 170 8.77 -1.61 25.50
N GLN A 171 7.59 -1.95 26.01
CA GLN A 171 7.38 -3.16 26.82
C GLN A 171 7.51 -4.47 26.01
N ILE A 172 7.29 -4.42 24.68
CA ILE A 172 7.38 -5.59 23.80
C ILE A 172 8.70 -5.65 23.02
N GLN A 173 9.17 -6.87 22.73
CA GLN A 173 10.39 -7.08 21.95
C GLN A 173 10.09 -7.18 20.45
N TYR A 174 10.70 -6.28 19.67
CA TYR A 174 10.65 -6.31 18.21
C TYR A 174 11.88 -7.01 17.66
N LYS A 175 11.79 -8.33 17.45
CA LYS A 175 12.87 -9.11 16.84
C LYS A 175 12.36 -9.66 15.53
N TYR A 176 13.01 -9.31 14.43
CA TYR A 176 12.88 -10.11 13.22
C TYR A 176 13.70 -11.39 13.41
N GLN A 177 13.03 -12.53 13.55
CA GLN A 177 13.65 -13.84 13.60
C GLN A 177 13.06 -14.70 12.49
N PRO A 178 13.85 -15.11 11.47
CA PRO A 178 13.35 -15.87 10.32
C PRO A 178 12.59 -17.16 10.66
N ASN A 179 12.76 -17.68 11.87
CA ASN A 179 12.16 -18.93 12.36
C ASN A 179 11.23 -18.74 13.57
N ASP A 180 10.99 -17.51 14.02
CA ASP A 180 10.10 -17.22 15.13
C ASP A 180 8.85 -16.52 14.58
N LEU A 181 7.78 -17.30 14.43
CA LEU A 181 6.49 -16.81 13.93
C LEU A 181 5.82 -15.86 14.92
N ASP A 182 6.24 -15.89 16.20
CA ASP A 182 5.69 -15.05 17.26
C ASP A 182 6.46 -13.73 17.41
N ALA A 183 7.61 -13.58 16.75
CA ALA A 183 8.45 -12.41 16.90
C ALA A 183 7.90 -11.23 16.05
N ALA A 184 7.63 -10.12 16.72
CA ALA A 184 7.12 -8.92 16.07
C ALA A 184 8.18 -8.32 15.13
N PRO A 185 7.82 -8.01 13.87
CA PRO A 185 8.69 -7.28 12.95
C PRO A 185 9.15 -5.95 13.54
N VAL A 186 10.37 -5.54 13.20
CA VAL A 186 10.95 -4.24 13.64
C VAL A 186 10.06 -3.08 13.22
N LEU A 187 9.39 -3.17 12.06
CA LEU A 187 8.42 -2.19 11.57
C LEU A 187 7.33 -1.87 12.59
N TYR A 188 6.90 -2.86 13.39
CA TYR A 188 5.81 -2.68 14.36
C TYR A 188 6.21 -1.66 15.43
N GLY A 189 7.49 -1.50 15.70
CA GLY A 189 8.00 -0.50 16.64
C GLY A 189 7.61 0.94 16.29
N LEU A 190 7.39 1.26 15.01
CA LEU A 190 6.93 2.59 14.60
C LEU A 190 5.46 2.87 14.95
N PHE A 191 4.66 1.83 15.12
CA PHE A 191 3.20 1.92 15.29
C PHE A 191 2.75 1.52 16.69
N ALA A 192 3.48 0.60 17.33
CA ALA A 192 3.08 0.00 18.59
C ALA A 192 3.01 1.03 19.71
N ASP A 193 2.01 0.87 20.58
CA ASP A 193 1.90 1.55 21.86
C ASP A 193 3.04 1.05 22.78
N PRO A 194 3.97 1.93 23.20
CA PRO A 194 5.15 1.52 23.97
C PRO A 194 4.80 1.06 25.39
N ASP A 195 3.68 1.52 25.94
CA ASP A 195 3.27 1.28 27.32
C ASP A 195 2.55 -0.06 27.50
N LYS A 196 2.14 -0.71 26.40
CA LYS A 196 1.43 -1.99 26.41
C LYS A 196 2.37 -3.17 26.27
N ASP A 197 2.13 -4.19 27.09
CA ASP A 197 2.82 -5.49 27.05
C ASP A 197 2.28 -6.43 25.96
N TYR A 198 1.32 -5.99 25.16
CA TYR A 198 0.77 -6.70 23.99
C TYR A 198 0.76 -5.78 22.76
N PRO A 199 0.92 -6.35 21.55
CA PRO A 199 1.07 -5.56 20.32
C PRO A 199 -0.25 -4.91 19.91
N VAL A 200 -0.36 -3.60 20.08
CA VAL A 200 -1.45 -2.76 19.55
C VAL A 200 -0.86 -1.51 18.91
N ALA A 201 -1.27 -1.21 17.68
CA ALA A 201 -0.88 0.03 17.02
C ALA A 201 -1.64 1.23 17.59
N VAL A 202 -0.98 2.39 17.65
CA VAL A 202 -1.57 3.68 18.03
C VAL A 202 -2.30 4.26 16.82
N PRO A 203 -3.64 4.41 16.85
CA PRO A 203 -4.37 5.02 15.75
C PRO A 203 -4.13 6.53 15.67
N GLY A 204 -4.13 7.07 14.45
CA GLY A 204 -4.07 8.53 14.21
C GLY A 204 -3.22 8.89 12.99
N THR A 205 -2.85 10.16 12.89
CA THR A 205 -2.04 10.67 11.79
C THR A 205 -0.55 10.49 12.05
N TYR A 206 0.10 9.77 11.15
CA TYR A 206 1.55 9.62 11.11
C TYR A 206 2.14 10.56 10.06
N THR A 207 3.36 11.04 10.32
CA THR A 207 4.07 11.93 9.40
C THR A 207 5.46 11.41 9.14
N LEU A 208 5.83 11.28 7.87
CA LEU A 208 7.20 11.04 7.44
C LEU A 208 7.76 12.31 6.81
N GLU A 209 8.74 12.92 7.48
CA GLU A 209 9.52 14.02 6.95
C GLU A 209 10.79 13.48 6.27
N ILE A 210 11.01 13.88 5.02
CA ILE A 210 12.20 13.55 4.24
C ILE A 210 12.89 14.85 3.85
N LYS A 211 14.11 15.06 4.33
CA LYS A 211 14.95 16.20 3.97
C LYS A 211 16.04 15.76 3.01
N VAL A 212 16.08 16.33 1.82
CA VAL A 212 17.03 15.98 0.75
C VAL A 212 17.90 17.18 0.44
N LEU A 213 19.20 17.01 0.68
CA LEU A 213 20.21 18.00 0.34
C LEU A 213 20.89 17.62 -0.98
N ALA A 214 20.74 18.49 -1.98
CA ALA A 214 21.32 18.35 -3.32
C ALA A 214 22.63 19.13 -3.49
#